data_AF-A0A124FFT0-F1
#
_entry.id   AF-A0A124FFT0-F1
#
_cell.length_a   1.000
_cell.length_b   1.000
_cell.length_c   1.000
_cell.angle_alpha   90.00
_cell.angle_beta   90.00
_cell.angle_gamma   90.00
#
_symmetry.space_group_name_H-M   'P 1'
#
loop_
_entity.id
_entity.type
_entity.pdbx_description
1 polymer ?
#
loop_
_entity_poly.entity_id
_entity_poly.type
_entity_poly.pdbx_seq_one_letter_code
_entity_poly.pdbx_strand_id
1 'polypeptide(L)'
;MQCHISLATDIKQIEEAIKKFSTIPGIEIHITELDMSVYRDSSSNYPEAPRTALIEQAHKMMQLFEIFKKYSNVITNVTFWGLKDDYSWRATRRNDWPLIFDKDHQAKLAYWAIVAPEVLPPLPKESRISEGEAVVVGMMDDSYLMSKPIEIFDEEGNVKATIRAVWKDSTIYIYGEVQDKTKKPAEDGVAIFINPNNERTPYLQPDDTYVVLWTNWKTEVNREDVQVKKFVGPGFRRYSFEMSITIPDVVFKKDSYIGFDVAVIDDGKWYSWSDTTNSQKTNTMNYGTLKLEGIMVATAKYGTPVIDGEIDEIWNTTEEIETKAVAMGSLDKNATAKVRVLWDENYLYVLAIVKDPVLNKDNSNPWEQDSVEIFIDENNHKTGYYEDDDAQFRVNYMNEQTFGTGGSAARFKTAVKLIEGGYIVEAAIKWKTIKPTPNTVIGFNIQVNDANEKGQRVGIISWSDPTNNSWRDPSKFGNLRLIK
;
A
#
# COMPACT_ATOMS: atom_id res chain seq x y z
N MET A 1 -22.98 0.69 25.13
CA MET A 1 -21.71 0.31 24.46
C MET A 1 -20.71 1.42 24.73
N GLN A 2 -19.68 1.15 25.53
CA GLN A 2 -18.57 2.09 25.72
C GLN A 2 -17.72 2.15 24.45
N CYS A 3 -17.38 3.35 23.97
CA CYS A 3 -16.80 3.55 22.65
C CYS A 3 -15.43 4.25 22.71
N HIS A 4 -14.43 3.51 23.19
CA HIS A 4 -13.04 3.93 23.21
C HIS A 4 -12.30 3.43 21.97
N ILE A 5 -12.26 4.25 20.92
CA ILE A 5 -11.78 3.84 19.60
C ILE A 5 -10.52 4.60 19.18
N SER A 6 -9.97 4.25 18.03
CA SER A 6 -8.80 4.90 17.45
C SER A 6 -8.82 4.85 15.92
N LEU A 7 -7.84 5.47 15.26
CA LEU A 7 -7.70 5.33 13.80
C LEU A 7 -7.48 3.87 13.36
N ALA A 8 -7.04 2.97 14.24
CA ALA A 8 -6.93 1.54 13.93
C ALA A 8 -8.28 0.80 13.99
N THR A 9 -9.32 1.37 14.61
CA THR A 9 -10.61 0.69 14.77
C THR A 9 -11.34 0.53 13.43
N ASP A 10 -11.79 -0.69 13.13
CA ASP A 10 -12.67 -0.96 12.00
C ASP A 10 -14.11 -0.58 12.34
N ILE A 11 -14.64 0.41 11.63
CA ILE A 11 -16.00 0.91 11.83
C ILE A 11 -17.05 -0.16 11.47
N LYS A 12 -16.74 -1.09 10.56
CA LYS A 12 -17.67 -2.19 10.20
C LYS A 12 -17.98 -3.08 11.38
N GLN A 13 -16.98 -3.38 12.23
CA GLN A 13 -17.19 -4.18 13.43
C GLN A 13 -18.12 -3.48 14.43
N ILE A 14 -18.08 -2.15 14.50
CA ILE A 14 -19.01 -1.36 15.32
C ILE A 14 -20.44 -1.47 14.77
N GLU A 15 -20.63 -1.33 13.46
CA GLU A 15 -21.93 -1.51 12.83
C GLU A 15 -22.47 -2.93 13.04
N GLU A 16 -21.64 -3.95 12.87
CA GLU A 16 -22.02 -5.35 13.11
C GLU A 16 -22.46 -5.59 14.55
N ALA A 17 -21.76 -5.00 15.53
CA ALA A 17 -22.16 -5.07 16.93
C ALA A 17 -23.53 -4.40 17.15
N ILE A 18 -23.74 -3.18 16.63
CA ILE A 18 -25.02 -2.47 16.72
C ILE A 18 -26.14 -3.30 16.09
N LYS A 19 -25.92 -3.82 14.87
CA LYS A 19 -26.86 -4.67 14.14
C LYS A 19 -27.20 -5.94 14.91
N LYS A 20 -26.23 -6.55 15.57
CA LYS A 20 -26.46 -7.76 16.37
C LYS A 20 -27.31 -7.44 17.60
N PHE A 21 -26.99 -6.39 18.35
CA PHE A 21 -27.74 -6.02 19.54
C PHE A 21 -29.15 -5.51 19.20
N SER A 22 -29.32 -4.82 18.08
CA SER A 22 -30.63 -4.30 17.66
C SER A 22 -31.67 -5.40 17.35
N THR A 23 -31.25 -6.66 17.21
CA THR A 23 -32.17 -7.79 17.05
C THR A 23 -32.89 -8.18 18.33
N ILE A 24 -32.44 -7.72 19.50
CA ILE A 24 -33.02 -8.05 20.80
C ILE A 24 -34.26 -7.16 21.03
N PRO A 25 -35.48 -7.72 21.14
CA PRO A 25 -36.68 -6.93 21.31
C PRO A 25 -36.64 -6.06 22.58
N GLY A 26 -36.97 -4.78 22.44
CA GLY A 26 -37.10 -3.83 23.55
C GLY A 26 -35.78 -3.26 24.09
N ILE A 27 -34.64 -3.53 23.45
CA ILE A 27 -33.36 -2.97 23.87
C ILE A 27 -33.18 -1.54 23.33
N GLU A 28 -32.65 -0.67 24.17
CA GLU A 28 -32.12 0.64 23.78
C GLU A 28 -30.59 0.57 23.84
N ILE A 29 -29.94 1.11 22.81
CA ILE A 29 -28.49 1.16 22.69
C ILE A 29 -28.04 2.58 23.02
N HIS A 30 -27.28 2.71 24.11
CA HIS A 30 -26.54 3.94 24.37
C HIS A 30 -25.11 3.79 23.88
N ILE A 31 -24.65 4.70 23.02
CA ILE A 31 -23.24 4.89 22.75
C ILE A 31 -22.72 5.80 23.85
N THR A 32 -21.87 5.26 24.71
CA THR A 32 -21.33 6.01 25.84
C THR A 32 -19.83 6.15 25.71
N GLU A 33 -19.31 7.23 26.27
CA GLU A 33 -17.87 7.43 26.42
C GLU A 33 -17.10 7.49 25.08
N LEU A 34 -17.71 8.05 24.04
CA LEU A 34 -17.08 8.18 22.73
C LEU A 34 -15.82 9.06 22.81
N ASP A 35 -14.69 8.47 22.48
CA ASP A 35 -13.43 9.16 22.21
C ASP A 35 -12.64 8.38 21.15
N MET A 36 -11.94 9.10 20.25
CA MET A 36 -11.23 8.49 19.12
C MET A 36 -9.79 8.95 19.07
N SER A 37 -8.87 8.14 19.57
CA SER A 37 -7.43 8.45 19.49
C SER A 37 -6.95 8.64 18.04
N VAL A 38 -6.07 9.61 17.81
CA VAL A 38 -5.43 9.84 16.50
C VAL A 38 -4.34 8.82 16.16
N TYR A 39 -4.03 7.91 17.10
CA TYR A 39 -3.00 6.89 16.91
C TYR A 39 -3.58 5.56 16.45
N ARG A 40 -2.74 4.76 15.80
CA ARG A 40 -3.06 3.37 15.44
C ARG A 40 -2.47 2.36 16.42
N ASP A 41 -1.44 2.75 17.17
CA ASP A 41 -0.70 1.90 18.10
C ASP A 41 -0.41 2.63 19.43
N SER A 42 0.18 1.91 20.39
CA SER A 42 0.49 2.42 21.73
C SER A 42 1.89 3.03 21.89
N SER A 43 2.72 3.01 20.85
CA SER A 43 4.14 3.39 20.89
C SER A 43 4.45 4.74 20.21
N SER A 44 3.74 5.07 19.13
CA SER A 44 3.90 6.34 18.41
C SER A 44 3.60 7.53 19.32
N ASN A 45 4.26 8.64 19.06
CA ASN A 45 4.08 9.86 19.83
C ASN A 45 4.28 11.06 18.93
N TYR A 46 3.23 11.86 18.77
CA TYR A 46 3.27 13.10 18.01
C TYR A 46 3.46 14.28 18.97
N PRO A 47 4.42 15.18 18.69
CA PRO A 47 4.55 16.40 19.48
C PRO A 47 3.31 17.30 19.30
N GLU A 48 2.72 17.31 18.11
CA GLU A 48 1.53 18.09 17.74
C GLU A 48 0.59 17.24 16.87
N ALA A 49 -0.69 17.61 16.80
CA ALA A 49 -1.70 16.85 16.06
C ALA A 49 -1.38 16.85 14.55
N PRO A 50 -1.07 15.69 13.94
CA PRO A 50 -0.83 15.65 12.50
C PRO A 50 -2.12 15.98 11.75
N ARG A 51 -2.06 16.93 10.81
CA ARG A 51 -3.24 17.33 10.03
C ARG A 51 -3.90 16.14 9.31
N THR A 52 -3.10 15.24 8.73
CA THR A 52 -3.59 14.01 8.07
C THR A 52 -4.38 13.12 9.03
N ALA A 53 -3.88 12.93 10.26
CA ALA A 53 -4.56 12.16 11.29
C ALA A 53 -5.87 12.82 11.76
N LEU A 54 -5.92 14.16 11.83
CA LEU A 54 -7.15 14.90 12.15
C LEU A 54 -8.20 14.80 11.04
N ILE A 55 -7.79 14.80 9.77
CA ILE A 55 -8.70 14.56 8.64
C ILE A 55 -9.22 13.13 8.69
N GLU A 56 -8.34 12.14 8.88
CA GLU A 56 -8.76 10.74 8.99
C GLU A 56 -9.75 10.53 10.15
N GLN A 57 -9.45 11.11 11.31
CA GLN A 57 -10.34 11.10 12.47
C GLN A 57 -11.71 11.68 12.13
N ALA A 58 -11.75 12.80 11.40
CA ALA A 58 -13.01 13.43 10.99
C ALA A 58 -13.83 12.54 10.05
N HIS A 59 -13.20 11.93 9.04
CA HIS A 59 -13.90 11.01 8.14
C HIS A 59 -14.39 9.75 8.86
N LYS A 60 -13.62 9.18 9.78
CA LYS A 60 -14.10 8.09 10.64
C LYS A 60 -15.26 8.52 11.54
N MET A 61 -15.21 9.73 12.08
CA MET A 61 -16.30 10.29 12.88
C MET A 61 -17.57 10.48 12.05
N MET A 62 -17.46 10.98 10.82
CA MET A 62 -18.57 11.09 9.86
C MET A 62 -19.22 9.72 9.63
N GLN A 63 -18.44 8.71 9.23
CA GLN A 63 -18.94 7.34 9.00
C GLN A 63 -19.63 6.76 10.24
N LEU A 64 -19.04 6.96 11.41
CA LEU A 64 -19.60 6.49 12.67
C LEU A 64 -20.97 7.15 12.96
N PHE A 65 -21.09 8.45 12.75
CA PHE A 65 -22.35 9.16 12.96
C PHE A 65 -23.39 8.88 11.87
N GLU A 66 -22.99 8.55 10.63
CA GLU A 66 -23.91 8.03 9.61
C GLU A 66 -24.52 6.70 10.05
N ILE A 67 -23.70 5.78 10.59
CA ILE A 67 -24.18 4.53 11.19
C ILE A 67 -25.11 4.83 12.37
N PHE A 68 -24.73 5.72 13.28
CA PHE A 68 -25.60 6.03 14.42
C PHE A 68 -26.95 6.61 14.00
N LYS A 69 -26.98 7.48 12.99
CA LYS A 69 -28.22 8.01 12.40
C LYS A 69 -29.03 6.90 11.73
N LYS A 70 -28.39 5.98 11.00
CA LYS A 70 -29.03 4.80 10.37
C LYS A 70 -29.75 3.90 11.39
N TYR A 71 -29.20 3.73 12.60
CA TYR A 71 -29.79 2.94 13.69
C TYR A 71 -30.46 3.80 14.77
N SER A 72 -30.89 5.02 14.44
CA SER A 72 -31.54 5.96 15.37
C SER A 72 -32.86 5.45 15.98
N ASN A 73 -33.44 4.38 15.43
CA ASN A 73 -34.59 3.70 16.01
C ASN A 73 -34.27 2.89 17.27
N VAL A 74 -32.99 2.54 17.50
CA VAL A 74 -32.53 1.80 18.69
C VAL A 74 -31.41 2.52 19.42
N ILE A 75 -30.67 3.42 18.76
CA ILE A 75 -29.66 4.27 19.39
C ILE A 75 -30.34 5.53 19.90
N THR A 76 -30.56 5.61 21.21
CA THR A 76 -31.27 6.72 21.86
C THR A 76 -30.33 7.76 22.48
N ASN A 77 -29.04 7.46 22.61
CA ASN A 77 -28.06 8.37 23.21
C ASN A 77 -26.65 8.17 22.65
N VAL A 78 -25.93 9.28 22.44
CA VAL A 78 -24.50 9.32 22.10
C VAL A 78 -23.81 10.34 23.01
N THR A 79 -22.91 9.89 23.88
CA THR A 79 -22.13 10.76 24.77
C THR A 79 -20.63 10.63 24.53
N PHE A 80 -19.94 11.78 24.50
CA PHE A 80 -18.48 11.84 24.44
C PHE A 80 -17.87 11.73 25.84
N TRP A 81 -16.68 11.13 25.94
CA TRP A 81 -15.92 11.07 27.18
C TRP A 81 -14.96 12.25 27.33
N GLY A 82 -15.53 13.41 27.64
CA GLY A 82 -14.80 14.66 27.89
C GLY A 82 -15.28 15.80 27.01
N LEU A 83 -14.77 17.00 27.32
CA LEU A 83 -15.20 18.25 26.68
C LEU A 83 -14.23 18.72 25.58
N LYS A 84 -12.93 18.57 25.81
CA LYS A 84 -11.86 19.00 24.89
C LYS A 84 -10.62 18.14 25.05
N ASP A 85 -9.76 18.13 24.04
CA ASP A 85 -8.64 17.19 23.90
C ASP A 85 -7.74 17.08 25.15
N ASP A 86 -7.33 18.19 25.75
CA ASP A 86 -6.46 18.23 26.93
C ASP A 86 -7.13 17.82 28.25
N TYR A 87 -8.45 17.57 28.25
CA TYR A 87 -9.20 17.02 29.37
C TYR A 87 -9.41 15.50 29.27
N SER A 88 -9.06 14.90 28.12
CA SER A 88 -9.23 13.46 27.92
C SER A 88 -8.20 12.67 28.73
N TRP A 89 -8.64 11.57 29.35
CA TRP A 89 -7.74 10.60 29.98
C TRP A 89 -6.69 10.03 29.03
N ARG A 90 -6.95 10.03 27.71
CA ARG A 90 -6.00 9.57 26.69
C ARG A 90 -4.79 10.49 26.55
N ALA A 91 -4.94 11.78 26.86
CA ALA A 91 -3.87 12.77 26.80
C ALA A 91 -2.93 12.74 28.03
N THR A 92 -3.12 11.79 28.97
CA THR A 92 -2.34 11.73 30.23
C THR A 92 -0.98 11.07 30.11
N ARG A 93 -0.83 10.08 29.22
CA ARG A 93 0.43 9.32 29.04
C ARG A 93 1.28 9.85 27.87
N ARG A 94 0.62 10.39 26.85
CA ARG A 94 1.20 11.04 25.67
C ARG A 94 0.19 12.05 25.14
N ASN A 95 0.66 12.99 24.31
CA ASN A 95 -0.25 13.90 23.62
C ASN A 95 -1.22 13.12 22.75
N ASP A 96 -2.51 13.39 22.87
CA ASP A 96 -3.57 12.82 22.05
C ASP A 96 -4.67 13.87 21.85
N TRP A 97 -5.48 13.71 20.81
CA TRP A 97 -6.51 14.66 20.42
C TRP A 97 -7.82 13.93 20.11
N PRO A 98 -8.44 13.24 21.09
CA PRO A 98 -9.48 12.27 20.81
C PRO A 98 -10.91 12.82 20.74
N LEU A 99 -11.11 14.11 21.02
CA LEU A 99 -12.42 14.75 21.13
C LEU A 99 -12.67 15.71 19.97
N ILE A 100 -13.89 16.26 19.91
CA ILE A 100 -14.34 17.12 18.80
C ILE A 100 -13.98 18.60 18.97
N PHE A 101 -13.47 18.98 20.13
CA PHE A 101 -12.94 20.32 20.42
C PHE A 101 -11.47 20.23 20.86
N ASP A 102 -10.67 21.18 20.39
CA ASP A 102 -9.26 21.27 20.79
C ASP A 102 -9.08 21.87 22.19
N LYS A 103 -7.83 21.97 22.65
CA LYS A 103 -7.48 22.50 23.99
C LYS A 103 -7.99 23.93 24.25
N ASP A 104 -8.27 24.70 23.21
CA ASP A 104 -8.73 26.10 23.27
C ASP A 104 -10.25 26.22 22.99
N HIS A 105 -10.98 25.09 23.04
CA HIS A 105 -12.41 24.96 22.75
C HIS A 105 -12.82 25.29 21.31
N GLN A 106 -11.87 25.28 20.36
CA GLN A 106 -12.22 25.45 18.95
C GLN A 106 -12.70 24.13 18.35
N ALA A 107 -13.70 24.22 17.48
CA ALA A 107 -14.25 23.07 16.78
C ALA A 107 -13.20 22.46 15.84
N LYS A 108 -12.96 21.16 15.99
CA LYS A 108 -12.08 20.39 15.10
C LYS A 108 -12.83 19.90 13.87
N LEU A 109 -12.10 19.36 12.90
CA LEU A 109 -12.70 18.64 11.77
C LEU A 109 -13.66 17.53 12.22
N ALA A 110 -13.37 16.85 13.34
CA ALA A 110 -14.26 15.84 13.91
C ALA A 110 -15.61 16.39 14.40
N TYR A 111 -15.69 17.67 14.82
CA TYR A 111 -16.96 18.34 15.08
C TYR A 111 -17.72 18.57 13.77
N TRP A 112 -17.05 19.15 12.78
CA TRP A 112 -17.62 19.45 11.46
C TRP A 112 -18.12 18.20 10.74
N ALA A 113 -17.43 17.07 10.90
CA ALA A 113 -17.86 15.76 10.41
C ALA A 113 -19.26 15.35 10.87
N ILE A 114 -19.71 15.81 12.04
CA ILE A 114 -21.01 15.47 12.61
C ILE A 114 -22.11 16.41 12.12
N VAL A 115 -21.78 17.71 12.05
CA VAL A 115 -22.75 18.78 11.83
C VAL A 115 -22.87 19.24 10.37
N ALA A 116 -21.79 19.19 9.60
CA ALA A 116 -21.70 19.63 8.21
C ALA A 116 -20.56 18.88 7.47
N PRO A 117 -20.69 17.56 7.26
CA PRO A 117 -19.64 16.73 6.68
C PRO A 117 -19.16 17.18 5.29
N GLU A 118 -19.99 17.91 4.54
CA GLU A 118 -19.66 18.47 3.23
C GLU A 118 -18.50 19.48 3.24
N VAL A 119 -18.13 20.04 4.40
CA VAL A 119 -16.99 20.97 4.53
C VAL A 119 -15.67 20.26 4.84
N LEU A 120 -15.70 18.94 5.01
CA LEU A 120 -14.48 18.18 5.30
C LEU A 120 -13.52 18.25 4.12
N PRO A 121 -12.21 18.46 4.36
CA PRO A 121 -11.22 18.29 3.31
C PRO A 121 -11.21 16.82 2.85
N PRO A 122 -10.84 16.56 1.58
CA PRO A 122 -10.67 15.20 1.09
C PRO A 122 -9.62 14.45 1.91
N LEU A 123 -9.77 13.13 2.02
CA LEU A 123 -8.76 12.27 2.65
C LEU A 123 -7.49 12.28 1.79
N PRO A 124 -6.35 12.78 2.31
CA PRO A 124 -5.10 12.73 1.58
C PRO A 124 -4.75 11.28 1.27
N LYS A 125 -4.43 11.00 0.01
CA LYS A 125 -4.01 9.65 -0.41
C LYS A 125 -2.52 9.46 -0.22
N GLU A 126 -2.09 8.20 -0.11
CA GLU A 126 -0.68 7.83 -0.02
C GLU A 126 -0.33 6.78 -1.06
N SER A 127 0.85 6.89 -1.65
CA SER A 127 1.46 5.86 -2.49
C SER A 127 2.97 5.84 -2.33
N ARG A 128 3.65 4.91 -3.00
CA ARG A 128 5.10 4.76 -2.97
C ARG A 128 5.62 4.54 -4.39
N ILE A 129 6.76 5.15 -4.68
CA ILE A 129 7.41 5.07 -5.99
C ILE A 129 8.87 4.65 -5.83
N SER A 130 9.35 3.85 -6.78
CA SER A 130 10.69 3.25 -6.74
C SER A 130 11.73 4.17 -7.34
N GLU A 131 12.95 4.07 -6.81
CA GLU A 131 14.10 4.68 -7.47
C GLU A 131 14.30 3.99 -8.82
N GLY A 132 14.37 4.79 -9.88
CA GLY A 132 14.44 4.32 -11.25
C GLY A 132 14.50 5.48 -12.23
N GLU A 133 15.12 5.23 -13.37
CA GLU A 133 15.21 6.16 -14.49
C GLU A 133 14.50 5.56 -15.69
N ALA A 134 13.74 6.38 -16.41
CA ALA A 134 13.03 6.00 -17.62
C ALA A 134 13.41 6.91 -18.79
N VAL A 135 13.35 6.38 -20.01
CA VAL A 135 13.59 7.17 -21.23
C VAL A 135 12.25 7.58 -21.82
N VAL A 136 11.96 8.88 -21.85
CA VAL A 136 10.69 9.41 -22.36
C VAL A 136 10.60 9.25 -23.89
N VAL A 137 9.94 8.20 -24.35
CA VAL A 137 9.74 7.86 -25.77
C VAL A 137 8.31 7.47 -26.12
N GLY A 138 7.39 7.52 -25.14
CA GLY A 138 5.98 7.19 -25.33
C GLY A 138 5.62 5.72 -25.14
N MET A 139 6.58 4.91 -24.71
CA MET A 139 6.40 3.50 -24.39
C MET A 139 6.68 3.31 -22.90
N MET A 140 5.87 2.48 -22.24
CA MET A 140 6.11 2.19 -20.82
C MET A 140 7.44 1.45 -20.67
N ASP A 141 8.41 2.11 -20.05
CA ASP A 141 9.68 1.51 -19.63
C ASP A 141 9.46 0.49 -18.49
N ASP A 142 10.26 -0.57 -18.48
CA ASP A 142 10.20 -1.63 -17.45
C ASP A 142 10.39 -1.06 -16.02
N SER A 143 11.10 0.06 -15.88
CA SER A 143 11.27 0.76 -14.59
C SER A 143 9.93 1.15 -13.95
N TYR A 144 8.90 1.51 -14.72
CA TYR A 144 7.59 1.86 -14.17
C TYR A 144 6.86 0.67 -13.54
N LEU A 145 7.13 -0.56 -14.01
CA LEU A 145 6.57 -1.79 -13.44
C LEU A 145 7.07 -2.03 -12.01
N MET A 146 8.13 -1.32 -11.61
CA MET A 146 8.68 -1.37 -10.27
C MET A 146 7.90 -0.52 -9.26
N SER A 147 6.92 0.27 -9.71
CA SER A 147 6.11 1.16 -8.86
C SER A 147 4.70 0.61 -8.62
N LYS A 148 4.04 1.07 -7.55
CA LYS A 148 2.60 0.79 -7.35
C LYS A 148 1.80 1.68 -8.32
N PRO A 149 0.84 1.15 -9.09
CA PRO A 149 -0.02 2.00 -9.90
C PRO A 149 -0.84 2.95 -9.02
N ILE A 150 -0.99 4.17 -9.49
CA ILE A 150 -1.84 5.23 -8.94
C ILE A 150 -3.09 5.30 -9.83
N GLU A 151 -4.23 4.95 -9.25
CA GLU A 151 -5.51 4.98 -9.96
C GLU A 151 -6.30 6.25 -9.64
N ILE A 152 -6.84 6.86 -10.68
CA ILE A 152 -7.77 7.98 -10.63
C ILE A 152 -9.12 7.44 -11.05
N PHE A 153 -10.15 7.77 -10.28
CA PHE A 153 -11.51 7.28 -10.50
C PHE A 153 -12.43 8.41 -10.95
N ASP A 154 -13.46 8.08 -11.72
CA ASP A 154 -14.58 8.98 -11.97
C ASP A 154 -15.57 8.98 -10.78
N GLU A 155 -16.64 9.77 -10.89
CA GLU A 155 -17.68 9.90 -9.87
C GLU A 155 -18.50 8.61 -9.67
N GLU A 156 -18.49 7.72 -10.66
CA GLU A 156 -19.16 6.41 -10.62
C GLU A 156 -18.25 5.31 -10.03
N GLY A 157 -16.98 5.64 -9.75
CA GLY A 157 -15.98 4.71 -9.23
C GLY A 157 -15.30 3.86 -10.30
N ASN A 158 -15.43 4.21 -11.59
CA ASN A 158 -14.68 3.55 -12.65
C ASN A 158 -13.27 4.14 -12.74
N VAL A 159 -12.28 3.32 -13.08
CA VAL A 159 -10.90 3.78 -13.32
C VAL A 159 -10.88 4.70 -14.55
N LYS A 160 -10.57 5.99 -14.32
CA LYS A 160 -10.39 7.00 -15.35
C LYS A 160 -8.96 7.01 -15.87
N ALA A 161 -7.98 6.76 -15.01
CA ALA A 161 -6.58 6.62 -15.41
C ALA A 161 -5.77 5.77 -14.44
N THR A 162 -4.74 5.12 -14.97
CA THR A 162 -3.74 4.35 -14.22
C THR A 162 -2.37 4.94 -14.52
N ILE A 163 -1.66 5.37 -13.48
CA ILE A 163 -0.41 6.10 -13.58
C ILE A 163 0.68 5.36 -12.80
N ARG A 164 1.88 5.28 -13.35
CA ARG A 164 3.06 4.72 -12.70
C ARG A 164 4.15 5.76 -12.68
N ALA A 165 4.89 5.83 -11.59
CA ALA A 165 5.94 6.82 -11.41
C ALA A 165 7.17 6.23 -10.74
N VAL A 166 8.34 6.70 -11.16
CA VAL A 166 9.65 6.40 -10.57
C VAL A 166 10.43 7.69 -10.42
N TRP A 167 11.50 7.66 -9.65
CA TRP A 167 12.31 8.84 -9.39
C TRP A 167 13.81 8.56 -9.48
N LYS A 168 14.57 9.55 -9.94
CA LYS A 168 16.03 9.54 -9.89
C LYS A 168 16.54 10.94 -9.68
N ASP A 169 17.44 11.10 -8.71
CA ASP A 169 18.09 12.38 -8.37
C ASP A 169 17.08 13.52 -8.14
N SER A 170 16.90 14.41 -9.12
CA SER A 170 15.97 15.55 -9.06
C SER A 170 14.76 15.40 -9.99
N THR A 171 14.56 14.21 -10.56
CA THR A 171 13.58 13.95 -11.61
C THR A 171 12.54 12.93 -11.17
N ILE A 172 11.26 13.26 -11.41
CA ILE A 172 10.15 12.32 -11.37
C ILE A 172 9.80 11.93 -12.81
N TYR A 173 9.75 10.62 -13.08
CA TYR A 173 9.32 10.05 -14.35
C TYR A 173 7.93 9.46 -14.16
N ILE A 174 7.05 9.68 -15.13
CA ILE A 174 5.64 9.31 -15.04
C ILE A 174 5.18 8.76 -16.38
N TYR A 175 4.57 7.59 -16.33
CA TYR A 175 3.82 7.02 -17.44
C TYR A 175 2.36 6.85 -17.01
N GLY A 176 1.41 7.13 -17.89
CA GLY A 176 0.01 6.90 -17.59
C GLY A 176 -0.84 6.54 -18.80
N GLU A 177 -1.88 5.77 -18.55
CA GLU A 177 -2.96 5.47 -19.50
C GLU A 177 -4.26 6.11 -19.01
N VAL A 178 -4.95 6.82 -19.90
CA VAL A 178 -6.17 7.57 -19.59
C VAL A 178 -7.31 7.08 -20.46
N GLN A 179 -8.44 6.76 -19.83
CA GLN A 179 -9.70 6.43 -20.50
C GLN A 179 -10.39 7.70 -20.97
N ASP A 180 -10.57 7.84 -22.28
CA ASP A 180 -11.10 9.05 -22.91
C ASP A 180 -11.94 8.66 -24.12
N LYS A 181 -13.27 8.86 -24.01
CA LYS A 181 -14.22 8.52 -25.07
C LYS A 181 -14.33 9.64 -26.12
N THR A 182 -13.92 10.86 -25.81
CA THR A 182 -14.20 12.09 -26.54
C THR A 182 -12.91 12.87 -26.80
N LYS A 183 -12.42 12.84 -28.04
CA LYS A 183 -11.16 13.50 -28.38
C LYS A 183 -11.33 15.02 -28.53
N LYS A 184 -10.99 15.78 -27.49
CA LYS A 184 -10.90 17.25 -27.48
C LYS A 184 -9.51 17.72 -27.05
N PRO A 185 -8.55 17.80 -27.97
CA PRO A 185 -7.14 17.94 -27.59
C PRO A 185 -6.71 19.20 -26.81
N ALA A 186 -7.56 20.22 -26.75
CA ALA A 186 -7.34 21.44 -25.97
C ALA A 186 -8.04 21.43 -24.60
N GLU A 187 -8.88 20.44 -24.35
CA GLU A 187 -9.67 20.24 -23.13
C GLU A 187 -9.28 18.93 -22.42
N ASP A 188 -8.57 18.03 -23.10
CA ASP A 188 -8.04 16.78 -22.53
C ASP A 188 -6.56 16.90 -22.18
N GLY A 189 -6.19 16.43 -21.00
CA GLY A 189 -4.82 16.51 -20.52
C GLY A 189 -4.59 15.82 -19.19
N VAL A 190 -3.38 15.98 -18.68
CA VAL A 190 -2.98 15.52 -17.36
C VAL A 190 -2.22 16.62 -16.64
N ALA A 191 -2.48 16.80 -15.35
CA ALA A 191 -1.78 17.73 -14.49
C ALA A 191 -1.04 16.97 -13.38
N ILE A 192 0.26 17.24 -13.24
CA ILE A 192 1.11 16.67 -12.20
C ILE A 192 1.50 17.77 -11.22
N PHE A 193 1.43 17.48 -9.93
CA PHE A 193 1.73 18.39 -8.84
C PHE A 193 2.76 17.78 -7.90
N ILE A 194 3.85 18.48 -7.64
CA ILE A 194 4.98 18.03 -6.82
C ILE A 194 5.30 19.10 -5.78
N ASN A 195 5.25 18.73 -4.50
CA ASN A 195 5.69 19.53 -3.36
C ASN A 195 6.87 18.79 -2.70
N PRO A 196 8.13 19.22 -2.95
CA PRO A 196 9.31 18.45 -2.54
C PRO A 196 9.48 18.28 -1.03
N ASN A 197 9.04 19.24 -0.22
CA ASN A 197 9.24 19.24 1.23
C ASN A 197 8.07 18.61 2.03
N ASN A 198 7.01 18.22 1.32
CA ASN A 198 5.76 17.69 1.84
C ASN A 198 5.01 18.62 2.82
N GLU A 199 5.31 19.91 2.85
CA GLU A 199 4.58 20.88 3.67
C GLU A 199 3.16 21.09 3.13
N ARG A 200 2.20 21.25 4.05
CA ARG A 200 0.78 21.46 3.73
C ARG A 200 0.44 22.93 3.95
N THR A 201 0.56 23.74 2.90
CA THR A 201 0.38 25.19 2.96
C THR A 201 -0.84 25.66 2.17
N PRO A 202 -1.54 26.72 2.61
CA PRO A 202 -2.68 27.31 1.90
C PRO A 202 -2.26 28.19 0.70
N TYR A 203 -0.99 28.09 0.28
CA TYR A 203 -0.38 28.76 -0.86
C TYR A 203 0.72 27.87 -1.43
N LEU A 204 1.11 28.06 -2.69
CA LEU A 204 2.30 27.40 -3.26
C LEU A 204 3.60 28.07 -2.78
N GLN A 205 4.55 27.26 -2.36
CA GLN A 205 5.92 27.66 -2.04
C GLN A 205 6.78 27.73 -3.31
N PRO A 206 7.97 28.37 -3.26
CA PRO A 206 8.83 28.53 -4.44
C PRO A 206 9.31 27.21 -5.08
N ASP A 207 9.44 26.14 -4.30
CA ASP A 207 9.86 24.82 -4.76
C ASP A 207 8.70 23.96 -5.29
N ASP A 208 7.45 24.34 -5.01
CA ASP A 208 6.26 23.65 -5.51
C ASP A 208 6.18 23.77 -7.04
N THR A 209 5.96 22.63 -7.68
CA THR A 209 5.96 22.51 -9.13
C THR A 209 4.64 21.91 -9.60
N TYR A 210 4.06 22.50 -10.64
CA TYR A 210 3.01 21.83 -11.41
C TYR A 210 3.29 21.89 -12.91
N VAL A 211 2.88 20.82 -13.59
CA VAL A 211 2.97 20.66 -15.03
C VAL A 211 1.61 20.19 -15.54
N VAL A 212 0.99 20.94 -16.46
CA VAL A 212 -0.18 20.47 -17.20
C VAL A 212 0.23 20.14 -18.62
N LEU A 213 0.02 18.90 -19.04
CA LEU A 213 0.25 18.41 -20.39
C LEU A 213 -1.09 18.17 -21.08
N TRP A 214 -1.38 18.97 -22.10
CA TRP A 214 -2.56 18.80 -22.95
C TRP A 214 -2.27 17.81 -24.08
N THR A 215 -3.29 17.11 -24.56
CA THR A 215 -3.12 16.11 -25.64
C THR A 215 -2.84 16.74 -27.01
N ASN A 216 -3.01 18.06 -27.16
CA ASN A 216 -2.48 18.85 -28.28
C ASN A 216 -0.98 19.23 -28.15
N TRP A 217 -0.26 18.62 -27.21
CA TRP A 217 1.17 18.84 -26.91
C TRP A 217 1.53 20.18 -26.26
N LYS A 218 0.56 21.05 -25.96
CA LYS A 218 0.82 22.24 -25.15
C LYS A 218 1.13 21.86 -23.71
N THR A 219 2.00 22.65 -23.08
CA THR A 219 2.36 22.46 -21.68
C THR A 219 2.24 23.77 -20.94
N GLU A 220 1.66 23.71 -19.74
CA GLU A 220 1.71 24.77 -18.74
C GLU A 220 2.65 24.32 -17.63
N VAL A 221 3.60 25.16 -17.24
CA VAL A 221 4.51 24.91 -16.12
C VAL A 221 4.53 26.17 -15.28
N ASN A 222 4.40 26.04 -13.96
CA ASN A 222 4.38 27.20 -13.06
C ASN A 222 5.76 27.84 -12.83
N ARG A 223 6.80 27.15 -13.27
CA ARG A 223 8.21 27.46 -13.03
C ARG A 223 9.00 27.34 -14.34
N GLU A 224 9.69 28.41 -14.72
CA GLU A 224 10.46 28.45 -15.98
C GLU A 224 11.75 27.61 -15.94
N ASP A 225 12.26 27.34 -14.75
CA ASP A 225 13.51 26.59 -14.52
C ASP A 225 13.30 25.06 -14.57
N VAL A 226 12.06 24.60 -14.45
CA VAL A 226 11.70 23.18 -14.49
C VAL A 226 11.81 22.62 -15.91
N GLN A 227 12.54 21.52 -16.08
CA GLN A 227 12.70 20.86 -17.37
C GLN A 227 11.68 19.73 -17.53
N VAL A 228 10.92 19.75 -18.63
CA VAL A 228 9.90 18.75 -18.94
C VAL A 228 10.20 18.09 -20.28
N LYS A 229 10.47 16.78 -20.25
CA LYS A 229 10.34 15.92 -21.45
C LYS A 229 8.97 15.27 -21.43
N LYS A 230 8.36 15.11 -22.60
CA LYS A 230 6.96 14.68 -22.68
C LYS A 230 6.68 13.91 -23.96
N PHE A 231 5.69 13.04 -23.88
CA PHE A 231 5.09 12.34 -25.00
C PHE A 231 3.60 12.16 -24.77
N VAL A 232 2.79 12.24 -25.84
CA VAL A 232 1.37 11.85 -25.82
C VAL A 232 1.12 10.85 -26.95
N GLY A 233 0.66 9.66 -26.59
CA GLY A 233 0.34 8.57 -27.51
C GLY A 233 -1.17 8.46 -27.75
N PRO A 234 -1.65 8.47 -29.01
CA PRO A 234 -3.07 8.33 -29.28
C PRO A 234 -3.54 6.88 -29.09
N GLY A 235 -4.79 6.70 -28.67
CA GLY A 235 -5.47 5.40 -28.63
C GLY A 235 -6.92 5.46 -29.11
N PHE A 236 -7.57 4.30 -29.20
CA PHE A 236 -9.02 4.21 -29.38
C PHE A 236 -9.69 4.24 -28.01
N ARG A 237 -10.52 5.26 -27.77
CA ARG A 237 -11.17 5.51 -26.46
C ARG A 237 -10.21 5.68 -25.28
N ARG A 238 -8.96 6.03 -25.56
CA ARG A 238 -7.89 6.26 -24.57
C ARG A 238 -6.75 7.07 -25.18
N TYR A 239 -5.86 7.57 -24.34
CA TYR A 239 -4.52 8.01 -24.72
C TYR A 239 -3.51 7.59 -23.64
N SER A 240 -2.24 7.52 -24.01
CA SER A 240 -1.14 7.40 -23.06
C SER A 240 -0.37 8.71 -23.00
N PHE A 241 0.30 8.94 -21.88
CA PHE A 241 1.29 10.00 -21.77
C PHE A 241 2.54 9.47 -21.07
N GLU A 242 3.65 10.12 -21.35
CA GLU A 242 4.89 9.90 -20.62
C GLU A 242 5.54 11.25 -20.38
N MET A 243 6.11 11.48 -19.20
CA MET A 243 6.86 12.69 -18.91
C MET A 243 7.96 12.49 -17.89
N SER A 244 9.01 13.29 -18.01
CA SER A 244 10.00 13.49 -16.95
C SER A 244 9.95 14.94 -16.51
N ILE A 245 9.85 15.18 -15.20
CA ILE A 245 9.86 16.50 -14.59
C ILE A 245 11.11 16.61 -13.72
N THR A 246 12.08 17.39 -14.18
CA THR A 246 13.33 17.65 -13.46
C THR A 246 13.22 19.01 -12.76
N ILE A 247 13.32 19.00 -11.43
CA ILE A 247 13.17 20.20 -10.59
C ILE A 247 14.57 20.65 -10.13
N PRO A 248 15.07 21.82 -10.57
CA PRO A 248 16.34 22.34 -10.11
C PRO A 248 16.39 22.53 -8.60
N ASP A 249 17.59 22.41 -8.02
CA ASP A 249 17.89 22.59 -6.59
C ASP A 249 17.15 21.65 -5.62
N VAL A 250 16.40 20.68 -6.15
CA VAL A 250 15.79 19.58 -5.39
C VAL A 250 16.65 18.34 -5.55
N VAL A 251 16.89 17.63 -4.45
CA VAL A 251 17.48 16.29 -4.47
C VAL A 251 16.56 15.37 -3.69
N PHE A 252 15.88 14.49 -4.43
CA PHE A 252 15.07 13.46 -3.83
C PHE A 252 15.96 12.45 -3.10
N LYS A 253 15.47 11.97 -1.95
CA LYS A 253 16.23 11.06 -1.10
C LYS A 253 15.43 9.79 -0.89
N LYS A 254 16.15 8.68 -0.90
CA LYS A 254 15.56 7.41 -0.54
C LYS A 254 14.92 7.49 0.85
N ASP A 255 13.74 6.91 1.00
CA ASP A 255 12.94 6.85 2.21
C ASP A 255 12.37 8.19 2.69
N SER A 256 12.48 9.26 1.87
CA SER A 256 11.81 10.54 2.13
C SER A 256 10.36 10.55 1.63
N TYR A 257 9.63 11.59 1.99
CA TYR A 257 8.24 11.81 1.59
C TYR A 257 8.13 13.13 0.84
N ILE A 258 7.35 13.15 -0.23
CA ILE A 258 7.01 14.36 -0.98
C ILE A 258 5.48 14.50 -1.04
N GLY A 259 5.00 15.75 -1.10
CA GLY A 259 3.62 16.02 -1.47
C GLY A 259 3.43 15.79 -2.96
N PHE A 260 2.34 15.14 -3.32
CA PHE A 260 2.06 14.82 -4.72
C PHE A 260 0.57 14.81 -4.98
N ASP A 261 0.19 15.26 -6.17
CA ASP A 261 -1.11 14.96 -6.72
C ASP A 261 -1.03 14.80 -8.24
N VAL A 262 -2.04 14.15 -8.79
CA VAL A 262 -2.20 14.02 -10.23
C VAL A 262 -3.67 14.10 -10.59
N ALA A 263 -3.97 14.84 -11.65
CA ALA A 263 -5.31 14.98 -12.18
C ALA A 263 -5.37 14.69 -13.67
N VAL A 264 -6.42 14.00 -14.09
CA VAL A 264 -6.80 13.89 -15.50
C VAL A 264 -7.84 14.93 -15.82
N ILE A 265 -7.69 15.57 -16.97
CA ILE A 265 -8.62 16.53 -17.52
C ILE A 265 -9.26 15.87 -18.74
N ASP A 266 -10.59 15.78 -18.76
CA ASP A 266 -11.37 15.12 -19.81
C ASP A 266 -12.56 16.01 -20.11
N ASP A 267 -12.63 16.52 -21.35
CA ASP A 267 -13.61 17.53 -21.75
C ASP A 267 -13.65 18.74 -20.80
N GLY A 268 -12.48 19.15 -20.27
CA GLY A 268 -12.32 20.26 -19.34
C GLY A 268 -12.68 19.95 -17.88
N LYS A 269 -13.18 18.75 -17.57
CA LYS A 269 -13.46 18.30 -16.21
C LYS A 269 -12.26 17.61 -15.58
N TRP A 270 -11.98 17.94 -14.34
CA TRP A 270 -10.83 17.44 -13.57
C TRP A 270 -11.22 16.25 -12.69
N TYR A 271 -10.40 15.20 -12.75
CA TYR A 271 -10.48 14.00 -11.91
C TYR A 271 -9.14 13.81 -11.23
N SER A 272 -9.08 14.00 -9.92
CA SER A 272 -7.82 14.04 -9.16
C SER A 272 -7.62 12.80 -8.30
N TRP A 273 -6.35 12.44 -8.08
CA TRP A 273 -5.99 11.35 -7.19
C TRP A 273 -6.32 11.71 -5.74
N SER A 274 -5.77 12.80 -5.20
CA SER A 274 -5.93 13.20 -3.80
C SER A 274 -6.82 14.43 -3.61
N ASP A 275 -6.53 15.57 -4.25
CA ASP A 275 -7.29 16.81 -4.03
C ASP A 275 -8.52 16.89 -4.97
N THR A 276 -9.67 16.43 -4.46
CA THR A 276 -10.95 16.49 -5.19
C THR A 276 -11.57 17.90 -5.25
N THR A 277 -10.96 18.90 -4.62
CA THR A 277 -11.45 20.30 -4.66
C THR A 277 -10.88 21.09 -5.83
N ASN A 278 -9.97 20.50 -6.60
CA ASN A 278 -9.29 21.11 -7.75
C ASN A 278 -8.52 22.41 -7.40
N SER A 279 -7.95 22.47 -6.20
CA SER A 279 -7.27 23.66 -5.67
C SER A 279 -5.74 23.63 -5.85
N GLN A 280 -5.21 22.58 -6.47
CA GLN A 280 -3.78 22.25 -6.52
C GLN A 280 -2.91 23.34 -7.12
N LYS A 281 -3.43 24.12 -8.07
CA LYS A 281 -2.66 25.25 -8.67
C LYS A 281 -2.42 26.41 -7.70
N THR A 282 -3.01 26.39 -6.51
CA THR A 282 -2.96 27.50 -5.55
C THR A 282 -2.40 27.12 -4.20
N ASN A 283 -2.51 25.86 -3.79
CA ASN A 283 -2.10 25.41 -2.45
C ASN A 283 -1.83 23.90 -2.43
N THR A 284 -1.19 23.42 -1.37
CA THR A 284 -0.80 22.01 -1.22
C THR A 284 -1.55 21.29 -0.10
N MET A 285 -2.58 21.93 0.48
CA MET A 285 -3.30 21.42 1.65
C MET A 285 -3.88 20.04 1.44
N ASN A 286 -4.34 19.72 0.23
CA ASN A 286 -5.05 18.48 -0.07
C ASN A 286 -4.21 17.49 -0.91
N TYR A 287 -2.92 17.77 -1.08
CA TYR A 287 -2.01 16.85 -1.76
C TYR A 287 -1.92 15.53 -1.01
N GLY A 288 -1.78 14.47 -1.79
CA GLY A 288 -1.39 13.18 -1.27
C GLY A 288 0.09 13.15 -0.93
N THR A 289 0.58 12.00 -0.51
CA THR A 289 1.97 11.79 -0.16
C THR A 289 2.55 10.66 -0.99
N LEU A 290 3.73 10.87 -1.59
CA LEU A 290 4.55 9.80 -2.15
C LEU A 290 5.73 9.50 -1.25
N LYS A 291 5.91 8.24 -0.87
CA LYS A 291 7.15 7.75 -0.24
C LYS A 291 8.15 7.35 -1.32
N LEU A 292 9.36 7.88 -1.22
CA LEU A 292 10.49 7.67 -2.14
C LEU A 292 11.37 6.49 -1.69
N GLU A 293 10.79 5.35 -1.38
CA GLU A 293 11.50 4.14 -0.93
C GLU A 293 11.43 3.02 -1.97
N GLY A 294 10.39 3.06 -2.80
CA GLY A 294 10.04 2.00 -3.73
C GLY A 294 9.35 0.80 -3.12
N ILE A 295 8.98 -0.10 -4.02
CA ILE A 295 8.65 -1.49 -3.69
C ILE A 295 9.97 -2.26 -3.70
N MET A 296 10.16 -3.23 -2.80
CA MET A 296 11.37 -4.06 -2.83
C MET A 296 11.50 -4.77 -4.18
N VAL A 297 12.71 -4.77 -4.74
CA VAL A 297 12.98 -5.27 -6.09
C VAL A 297 13.96 -6.43 -6.03
N ALA A 298 13.68 -7.47 -6.81
CA ALA A 298 14.61 -8.56 -7.09
C ALA A 298 14.45 -9.02 -8.54
N THR A 299 15.34 -9.92 -8.95
CA THR A 299 15.41 -10.56 -10.24
C THR A 299 15.45 -12.07 -10.07
N ALA A 300 14.84 -12.79 -11.02
CA ALA A 300 14.96 -14.24 -11.13
C ALA A 300 15.55 -14.58 -12.49
N LYS A 301 16.63 -15.37 -12.52
CA LYS A 301 17.22 -15.88 -13.76
C LYS A 301 16.39 -17.00 -14.36
N TYR A 302 16.42 -17.12 -15.68
CA TYR A 302 15.80 -18.23 -16.38
C TYR A 302 16.56 -19.54 -16.07
N GLY A 303 15.84 -20.58 -15.68
CA GLY A 303 16.45 -21.86 -15.30
C GLY A 303 15.47 -22.85 -14.69
N THR A 304 15.77 -24.13 -14.84
CA THR A 304 14.96 -25.24 -14.32
C THR A 304 15.81 -26.10 -13.37
N PRO A 305 15.69 -25.93 -12.04
CA PRO A 305 16.35 -26.78 -11.04
C PRO A 305 15.58 -28.10 -10.85
N VAL A 306 16.19 -29.06 -10.15
CA VAL A 306 15.51 -30.30 -9.75
C VAL A 306 14.94 -30.14 -8.34
N ILE A 307 13.60 -30.18 -8.19
CA ILE A 307 12.98 -30.10 -6.86
C ILE A 307 13.19 -31.38 -6.06
N ASP A 308 14.25 -31.41 -5.25
CA ASP A 308 14.64 -32.52 -4.38
C ASP A 308 15.26 -32.10 -3.04
N GLY A 309 15.47 -30.78 -2.81
CA GLY A 309 15.98 -30.25 -1.55
C GLY A 309 17.52 -30.19 -1.49
N GLU A 310 18.20 -30.54 -2.57
CA GLU A 310 19.62 -30.25 -2.79
C GLU A 310 19.79 -28.88 -3.49
N ILE A 311 20.99 -28.31 -3.43
CA ILE A 311 21.28 -27.02 -4.07
C ILE A 311 22.01 -27.28 -5.40
N ASP A 312 21.26 -27.28 -6.50
CA ASP A 312 21.83 -27.28 -7.86
C ASP A 312 22.80 -26.10 -8.10
N GLU A 313 23.78 -26.31 -8.97
CA GLU A 313 24.74 -25.26 -9.35
C GLU A 313 24.06 -24.03 -10.00
N ILE A 314 22.92 -24.23 -10.67
CA ILE A 314 22.17 -23.15 -11.35
C ILE A 314 21.67 -22.08 -10.36
N TRP A 315 21.41 -22.44 -9.10
CA TRP A 315 21.04 -21.47 -8.07
C TRP A 315 22.13 -20.40 -7.86
N ASN A 316 23.40 -20.70 -8.14
CA ASN A 316 24.48 -19.71 -8.04
C ASN A 316 24.41 -18.60 -9.10
N THR A 317 23.62 -18.79 -10.16
CA THR A 317 23.51 -17.83 -11.29
C THR A 317 22.55 -16.68 -11.03
N THR A 318 21.60 -16.86 -10.09
CA THR A 318 20.60 -15.87 -9.72
C THR A 318 21.01 -15.16 -8.43
N GLU A 319 20.46 -13.97 -8.17
CA GLU A 319 20.79 -13.23 -6.95
C GLU A 319 20.21 -13.90 -5.69
N GLU A 320 20.77 -13.55 -4.54
CA GLU A 320 20.29 -13.97 -3.23
C GLU A 320 19.63 -12.79 -2.52
N ILE A 321 18.37 -12.98 -2.11
CA ILE A 321 17.62 -12.04 -1.29
C ILE A 321 17.49 -12.59 0.13
N GLU A 322 17.26 -11.72 1.11
CA GLU A 322 17.14 -12.11 2.52
C GLU A 322 15.83 -11.60 3.12
N THR A 323 15.20 -12.41 3.98
CA THR A 323 14.02 -11.98 4.74
C THR A 323 14.44 -11.05 5.88
N LYS A 324 14.21 -9.75 5.72
CA LYS A 324 14.57 -8.71 6.69
C LYS A 324 13.39 -7.87 7.19
N ALA A 325 12.22 -8.00 6.56
CA ALA A 325 11.02 -7.27 6.94
C ALA A 325 10.35 -7.95 8.15
N VAL A 326 10.67 -7.46 9.34
CA VAL A 326 10.18 -8.01 10.62
C VAL A 326 8.78 -7.48 10.92
N ALA A 327 7.80 -8.39 10.99
CA ALA A 327 6.46 -8.10 11.52
C ALA A 327 6.30 -8.54 12.98
N MET A 328 7.06 -9.57 13.40
CA MET A 328 7.12 -10.07 14.77
C MET A 328 8.50 -10.70 15.03
N GLY A 329 9.03 -10.52 16.24
CA GLY A 329 10.34 -11.05 16.63
C GLY A 329 11.51 -10.11 16.29
N SER A 330 12.70 -10.66 16.05
CA SER A 330 13.89 -9.93 15.62
C SER A 330 14.84 -10.79 14.78
N LEU A 331 15.60 -10.17 13.87
CA LEU A 331 16.49 -10.86 12.93
C LEU A 331 17.59 -11.70 13.61
N ASP A 332 17.99 -11.32 14.82
CA ASP A 332 19.04 -11.99 15.59
C ASP A 332 18.53 -13.21 16.37
N LYS A 333 17.25 -13.25 16.71
CA LYS A 333 16.66 -14.27 17.60
C LYS A 333 15.73 -15.24 16.90
N ASN A 334 15.15 -14.83 15.78
CA ASN A 334 14.10 -15.57 15.12
C ASN A 334 14.51 -16.09 13.75
N ALA A 335 13.73 -17.05 13.23
CA ALA A 335 14.02 -17.69 11.97
C ALA A 335 14.01 -16.70 10.80
N THR A 336 15.01 -16.83 9.92
CA THR A 336 15.19 -16.01 8.72
C THR A 336 15.64 -16.90 7.56
N ALA A 337 15.43 -16.46 6.33
CA ALA A 337 15.83 -17.20 5.15
C ALA A 337 16.73 -16.40 4.21
N LYS A 338 17.71 -17.10 3.63
CA LYS A 338 18.39 -16.71 2.39
C LYS A 338 17.67 -17.37 1.23
N VAL A 339 17.28 -16.58 0.23
CA VAL A 339 16.35 -17.01 -0.80
C VAL A 339 16.93 -16.74 -2.17
N ARG A 340 16.76 -17.71 -3.07
CA ARG A 340 17.08 -17.58 -4.50
C ARG A 340 15.87 -17.97 -5.32
N VAL A 341 15.71 -17.29 -6.46
CA VAL A 341 14.54 -17.48 -7.32
C VAL A 341 14.98 -17.66 -8.77
N LEU A 342 14.41 -18.67 -9.43
CA LEU A 342 14.56 -18.95 -10.85
C LEU A 342 13.18 -19.05 -11.49
N TRP A 343 13.11 -19.04 -12.81
CA TRP A 343 11.85 -19.22 -13.54
C TRP A 343 12.04 -19.92 -14.87
N ASP A 344 10.97 -20.56 -15.36
CA ASP A 344 10.83 -20.94 -16.76
C ASP A 344 9.39 -20.68 -17.25
N GLU A 345 9.03 -21.14 -18.45
CA GLU A 345 7.72 -20.89 -19.04
C GLU A 345 6.56 -21.49 -18.24
N ASN A 346 6.83 -22.44 -17.34
CA ASN A 346 5.82 -23.23 -16.65
C ASN A 346 5.80 -22.96 -15.14
N TYR A 347 6.95 -22.68 -14.53
CA TYR A 347 7.07 -22.54 -13.08
C TYR A 347 7.93 -21.34 -12.65
N LEU A 348 7.62 -20.84 -11.45
CA LEU A 348 8.55 -20.13 -10.61
C LEU A 348 9.21 -21.13 -9.66
N TYR A 349 10.53 -21.03 -9.50
CA TYR A 349 11.30 -21.88 -8.60
C TYR A 349 11.86 -21.05 -7.45
N VAL A 350 11.70 -21.54 -6.22
CA VAL A 350 12.17 -20.86 -5.01
C VAL A 350 13.02 -21.82 -4.19
N LEU A 351 14.25 -21.40 -3.87
CA LEU A 351 15.12 -22.03 -2.89
C LEU A 351 15.19 -21.12 -1.66
N ALA A 352 14.86 -21.64 -0.49
CA ALA A 352 14.95 -20.93 0.78
C ALA A 352 15.76 -21.72 1.80
N ILE A 353 16.91 -21.18 2.20
CA ILE A 353 17.76 -21.73 3.26
C ILE A 353 17.38 -21.02 4.55
N VAL A 354 16.62 -21.71 5.40
CA VAL A 354 16.09 -21.18 6.66
C VAL A 354 17.07 -21.46 7.78
N LYS A 355 17.45 -20.42 8.51
CA LYS A 355 18.17 -20.51 9.78
C LYS A 355 17.14 -20.59 10.89
N ASP A 356 17.07 -21.73 11.56
CA ASP A 356 16.15 -22.00 12.65
C ASP A 356 16.68 -23.14 13.54
N PRO A 357 17.18 -22.84 14.76
CA PRO A 357 17.74 -23.86 15.63
C PRO A 357 16.68 -24.72 16.35
N VAL A 358 15.39 -24.36 16.35
CA VAL A 358 14.34 -25.03 17.13
C VAL A 358 13.11 -25.26 16.25
N LEU A 359 12.96 -26.48 15.73
CA LEU A 359 11.84 -26.83 14.85
C LEU A 359 10.65 -27.38 15.64
N ASN A 360 9.46 -26.85 15.37
CA ASN A 360 8.19 -27.19 16.00
C ASN A 360 7.01 -27.07 15.01
N LYS A 361 6.07 -28.02 15.14
CA LYS A 361 4.82 -28.05 14.38
C LYS A 361 3.61 -28.50 15.20
N ASP A 362 3.67 -28.33 16.52
CA ASP A 362 2.64 -28.82 17.45
C ASP A 362 1.34 -28.01 17.35
N ASN A 363 1.42 -26.75 16.91
CA ASN A 363 0.26 -25.89 16.77
C ASN A 363 -0.70 -26.40 15.68
N SER A 364 -2.00 -26.33 15.94
CA SER A 364 -3.02 -26.68 14.95
C SER A 364 -3.10 -25.71 13.78
N ASN A 365 -2.70 -24.46 13.99
CA ASN A 365 -2.66 -23.44 12.95
C ASN A 365 -1.36 -23.63 12.12
N PRO A 366 -1.44 -23.92 10.82
CA PRO A 366 -0.26 -24.23 10.03
C PRO A 366 0.70 -23.06 9.86
N TRP A 367 0.19 -21.82 9.94
CA TRP A 367 1.03 -20.61 9.94
C TRP A 367 1.74 -20.34 11.27
N GLU A 368 1.45 -21.11 12.33
CA GLU A 368 2.15 -21.06 13.62
C GLU A 368 3.11 -22.24 13.81
N GLN A 369 3.41 -22.97 12.74
CA GLN A 369 4.45 -23.99 12.66
C GLN A 369 5.67 -23.44 11.92
N ASP A 370 6.85 -24.01 12.15
CA ASP A 370 8.06 -23.63 11.40
C ASP A 370 7.90 -23.94 9.92
N SER A 371 7.78 -22.86 9.16
CA SER A 371 7.36 -22.93 7.77
C SER A 371 7.81 -21.72 6.96
N VAL A 372 7.87 -21.95 5.65
CA VAL A 372 8.01 -20.91 4.64
C VAL A 372 6.67 -20.71 3.94
N GLU A 373 6.31 -19.47 3.73
CA GLU A 373 5.18 -19.06 2.87
C GLU A 373 5.70 -18.30 1.65
N ILE A 374 5.13 -18.59 0.48
CA ILE A 374 5.46 -17.94 -0.79
C ILE A 374 4.18 -17.30 -1.33
N PHE A 375 4.28 -16.02 -1.70
CA PHE A 375 3.19 -15.21 -2.20
C PHE A 375 3.47 -14.73 -3.61
N ILE A 376 2.50 -14.87 -4.51
CA ILE A 376 2.60 -14.53 -5.93
C ILE A 376 1.42 -13.62 -6.30
N ASP A 377 1.71 -12.59 -7.08
CA ASP A 377 0.77 -11.71 -7.81
C ASP A 377 1.26 -11.72 -9.27
N GLU A 378 0.60 -12.47 -10.16
CA GLU A 378 1.14 -12.75 -11.49
C GLU A 378 1.00 -11.54 -12.44
N ASN A 379 -0.05 -10.73 -12.26
CA ASN A 379 -0.36 -9.56 -13.07
C ASN A 379 0.32 -8.27 -12.54
N ASN A 380 0.84 -8.31 -11.32
CA ASN A 380 1.49 -7.21 -10.62
C ASN A 380 0.61 -5.94 -10.49
N HIS A 381 -0.68 -6.13 -10.25
CA HIS A 381 -1.63 -5.04 -10.01
C HIS A 381 -1.42 -4.40 -8.64
N LYS A 382 -0.83 -5.11 -7.66
CA LYS A 382 -0.57 -4.59 -6.31
C LYS A 382 -1.83 -4.07 -5.62
N THR A 383 -2.91 -4.82 -5.80
CA THR A 383 -4.23 -4.60 -5.19
C THR A 383 -4.17 -4.71 -3.66
N GLY A 384 -5.14 -4.09 -2.99
CA GLY A 384 -5.30 -4.20 -1.53
C GLY A 384 -5.99 -5.49 -1.07
N TYR A 385 -6.26 -6.39 -2.01
CA TYR A 385 -7.03 -7.64 -1.85
C TYR A 385 -6.58 -8.64 -2.92
N TYR A 386 -6.72 -9.94 -2.68
CA TYR A 386 -6.35 -10.96 -3.67
C TYR A 386 -7.33 -10.98 -4.85
N GLU A 387 -6.79 -10.94 -6.06
CA GLU A 387 -7.41 -11.24 -7.34
C GLU A 387 -7.28 -12.73 -7.69
N ASP A 388 -7.75 -13.11 -8.88
CA ASP A 388 -7.76 -14.52 -9.31
C ASP A 388 -6.34 -15.08 -9.55
N ASP A 389 -5.37 -14.27 -9.91
CA ASP A 389 -3.99 -14.70 -10.16
C ASP A 389 -3.11 -14.71 -8.90
N ASP A 390 -3.54 -14.03 -7.84
CA ASP A 390 -2.83 -13.98 -6.57
C ASP A 390 -2.89 -15.32 -5.83
N ALA A 391 -1.81 -15.72 -5.17
CA ALA A 391 -1.76 -16.97 -4.44
C ALA A 391 -0.80 -16.97 -3.24
N GLN A 392 -1.24 -17.63 -2.16
CA GLN A 392 -0.42 -17.96 -0.99
C GLN A 392 -0.18 -19.47 -0.90
N PHE A 393 1.09 -19.88 -0.89
CA PHE A 393 1.54 -21.25 -0.67
C PHE A 393 2.32 -21.33 0.64
N ARG A 394 2.20 -22.45 1.37
CA ARG A 394 2.96 -22.70 2.60
C ARG A 394 3.49 -24.12 2.63
N VAL A 395 4.71 -24.29 3.12
CA VAL A 395 5.30 -25.60 3.40
C VAL A 395 6.10 -25.54 4.70
N ASN A 396 5.87 -26.49 5.61
CA ASN A 396 6.62 -26.59 6.86
C ASN A 396 7.93 -27.38 6.70
N TYR A 397 8.76 -27.40 7.73
CA TYR A 397 10.04 -28.14 7.72
C TYR A 397 9.91 -29.67 7.53
N MET A 398 8.69 -30.21 7.61
CA MET A 398 8.36 -31.62 7.34
C MET A 398 7.85 -31.85 5.91
N ASN A 399 7.96 -30.85 5.03
CA ASN A 399 7.44 -30.86 3.66
C ASN A 399 5.92 -31.01 3.56
N GLU A 400 5.17 -30.61 4.58
CA GLU A 400 3.71 -30.62 4.53
C GLU A 400 3.18 -29.29 4.00
N GLN A 401 2.34 -29.37 2.97
CA GLN A 401 1.82 -28.19 2.27
C GLN A 401 0.49 -27.74 2.85
N THR A 402 0.30 -26.43 2.97
CA THR A 402 -1.01 -25.81 3.19
C THR A 402 -1.16 -24.59 2.27
N PHE A 403 -2.41 -24.14 2.07
CA PHE A 403 -2.72 -23.13 1.06
C PHE A 403 -3.59 -22.04 1.67
N GLY A 404 -3.27 -20.79 1.35
CA GLY A 404 -4.16 -19.67 1.56
C GLY A 404 -5.02 -19.41 0.33
N THR A 405 -5.49 -18.18 0.17
CA THR A 405 -6.22 -17.74 -1.03
C THR A 405 -5.39 -18.01 -2.29
N GLY A 406 -6.04 -18.54 -3.34
CA GLY A 406 -5.44 -18.81 -4.65
C GLY A 406 -4.40 -19.94 -4.74
N GLY A 407 -3.88 -20.41 -3.60
CA GLY A 407 -2.95 -21.53 -3.51
C GLY A 407 -3.62 -22.88 -3.87
N SER A 408 -2.85 -23.80 -4.45
CA SER A 408 -3.35 -25.13 -4.82
C SER A 408 -2.22 -26.16 -4.89
N ALA A 409 -2.48 -27.36 -4.36
CA ALA A 409 -1.55 -28.49 -4.43
C ALA A 409 -1.21 -28.89 -5.88
N ALA A 410 -2.15 -28.72 -6.81
CA ALA A 410 -1.93 -29.01 -8.23
C ALA A 410 -0.87 -28.10 -8.89
N ARG A 411 -0.51 -26.99 -8.22
CA ARG A 411 0.50 -26.03 -8.69
C ARG A 411 1.73 -25.98 -7.80
N PHE A 412 1.85 -26.82 -6.76
CA PHE A 412 2.90 -26.68 -5.76
C PHE A 412 3.65 -27.99 -5.53
N LYS A 413 4.87 -28.06 -6.06
CA LYS A 413 5.79 -29.17 -5.81
C LYS A 413 6.89 -28.68 -4.86
N THR A 414 7.15 -29.42 -3.79
CA THR A 414 8.14 -29.03 -2.78
C THR A 414 9.00 -30.22 -2.34
N ALA A 415 10.23 -29.90 -1.95
CA ALA A 415 11.13 -30.78 -1.22
C ALA A 415 11.75 -30.01 -0.06
N VAL A 416 12.00 -30.70 1.06
CA VAL A 416 12.61 -30.11 2.25
C VAL A 416 13.72 -31.00 2.75
N LYS A 417 14.86 -30.39 3.10
CA LYS A 417 16.03 -31.07 3.66
C LYS A 417 16.46 -30.39 4.95
N LEU A 418 16.55 -31.15 6.03
CA LEU A 418 17.12 -30.66 7.29
C LEU A 418 18.63 -30.46 7.14
N ILE A 419 19.13 -29.37 7.73
CA ILE A 419 20.55 -29.03 7.77
C ILE A 419 20.95 -28.63 9.19
N GLU A 420 22.25 -28.46 9.42
CA GLU A 420 22.72 -27.92 10.70
C GLU A 420 22.16 -26.50 10.90
N GLY A 421 21.45 -26.29 12.01
CA GLY A 421 20.90 -25.00 12.38
C GLY A 421 19.68 -24.54 11.57
N GLY A 422 19.01 -25.44 10.84
CA GLY A 422 17.75 -25.13 10.14
C GLY A 422 17.36 -26.13 9.06
N TYR A 423 16.78 -25.64 7.97
CA TYR A 423 16.28 -26.47 6.87
C TYR A 423 16.31 -25.73 5.53
N ILE A 424 16.37 -26.48 4.44
CA ILE A 424 16.25 -26.00 3.07
C ILE A 424 14.86 -26.34 2.58
N VAL A 425 14.16 -25.36 2.02
CA VAL A 425 12.94 -25.55 1.23
C VAL A 425 13.26 -25.28 -0.22
N GLU A 426 12.88 -26.21 -1.08
CA GLU A 426 12.88 -26.02 -2.52
C GLU A 426 11.46 -26.21 -3.07
N ALA A 427 11.01 -25.27 -3.88
CA ALA A 427 9.63 -25.23 -4.38
C ALA A 427 9.57 -24.90 -5.86
N ALA A 428 8.68 -25.57 -6.58
CA ALA A 428 8.21 -25.17 -7.92
C ALA A 428 6.72 -24.82 -7.85
N ILE A 429 6.40 -23.59 -8.27
CA ILE A 429 5.05 -23.04 -8.33
C ILE A 429 4.65 -22.88 -9.78
N LYS A 430 3.62 -23.61 -10.22
CA LYS A 430 3.13 -23.54 -11.59
C LYS A 430 2.37 -22.24 -11.82
N TRP A 431 2.65 -21.54 -12.92
CA TRP A 431 1.87 -20.36 -13.34
C TRP A 431 0.40 -20.71 -13.57
N LYS A 432 -0.51 -19.81 -13.20
CA LYS A 432 -1.96 -19.99 -13.36
C LYS A 432 -2.52 -19.25 -14.57
N THR A 433 -2.17 -17.98 -14.70
CA THR A 433 -2.80 -17.03 -15.64
C THR A 433 -1.82 -16.51 -16.69
N ILE A 434 -0.53 -16.54 -16.41
CA ILE A 434 0.51 -16.02 -17.30
C ILE A 434 1.32 -17.11 -18.02
N LYS A 435 1.96 -16.71 -19.12
CA LYS A 435 3.12 -17.36 -19.71
C LYS A 435 4.25 -16.35 -19.71
N PRO A 436 5.17 -16.37 -18.73
CA PRO A 436 6.14 -15.29 -18.59
C PRO A 436 7.10 -15.26 -19.77
N THR A 437 7.48 -14.05 -20.15
CA THR A 437 8.60 -13.78 -21.07
C THR A 437 9.71 -13.04 -20.32
N PRO A 438 10.94 -12.98 -20.85
CA PRO A 438 11.97 -12.12 -20.28
C PRO A 438 11.45 -10.70 -20.06
N ASN A 439 11.82 -10.13 -18.92
CA ASN A 439 11.39 -8.85 -18.35
C ASN A 439 9.95 -8.79 -17.83
N THR A 440 9.21 -9.90 -17.79
CA THR A 440 7.95 -9.96 -17.02
C THR A 440 8.22 -9.60 -15.57
N VAL A 441 7.39 -8.73 -14.97
CA VAL A 441 7.48 -8.36 -13.56
C VAL A 441 6.23 -8.87 -12.86
N ILE A 442 6.42 -9.71 -11.85
CA ILE A 442 5.37 -10.20 -10.97
C ILE A 442 5.50 -9.58 -9.58
N GLY A 443 4.43 -9.59 -8.80
CA GLY A 443 4.54 -9.43 -7.36
C GLY A 443 5.00 -10.71 -6.68
N PHE A 444 5.93 -10.55 -5.74
CA PHE A 444 6.52 -11.67 -5.01
C PHE A 444 6.75 -11.30 -3.55
N ASN A 445 6.48 -12.24 -2.64
CA ASN A 445 7.01 -12.18 -1.29
C ASN A 445 7.29 -13.60 -0.77
N ILE A 446 8.17 -13.69 0.22
CA ILE A 446 8.46 -14.92 0.96
C ILE A 446 8.53 -14.59 2.44
N GLN A 447 7.84 -15.38 3.27
CA GLN A 447 7.77 -15.21 4.73
C GLN A 447 8.25 -16.47 5.43
N VAL A 448 8.97 -16.27 6.53
CA VAL A 448 9.34 -17.30 7.49
C VAL A 448 8.46 -17.15 8.73
N ASN A 449 7.77 -18.23 9.09
CA ASN A 449 7.11 -18.37 10.38
C ASN A 449 8.06 -19.14 11.31
N ASP A 450 8.25 -18.60 12.52
CA ASP A 450 9.11 -19.18 13.56
C ASP A 450 8.27 -19.54 14.78
N ALA A 451 8.25 -20.81 15.13
CA ALA A 451 7.56 -21.39 16.27
C ALA A 451 8.56 -21.82 17.35
N ASN A 452 8.33 -21.37 18.58
CA ASN A 452 9.17 -21.78 19.69
C ASN A 452 8.91 -23.24 20.12
N GLU A 453 9.66 -23.70 21.12
CA GLU A 453 9.56 -25.06 21.69
C GLU A 453 8.19 -25.40 22.31
N LYS A 454 7.30 -24.42 22.46
CA LYS A 454 5.94 -24.57 22.99
C LYS A 454 4.87 -24.57 21.90
N GLY A 455 5.27 -24.57 20.63
CA GLY A 455 4.36 -24.46 19.50
C GLY A 455 3.67 -23.10 19.40
N GLN A 456 4.32 -22.03 19.87
CA GLN A 456 3.81 -20.67 19.73
C GLN A 456 4.63 -19.93 18.69
N ARG A 457 3.96 -19.26 17.74
CA ARG A 457 4.66 -18.40 16.79
C ARG A 457 5.28 -17.19 17.50
N VAL A 458 6.59 -17.05 17.40
CA VAL A 458 7.39 -15.98 18.01
C VAL A 458 8.08 -15.08 16.99
N GLY A 459 8.16 -15.51 15.72
CA GLY A 459 8.73 -14.71 14.63
C GLY A 459 7.87 -14.75 13.37
N ILE A 460 7.79 -13.59 12.72
CA ILE A 460 7.19 -13.40 11.40
C ILE A 460 8.10 -12.44 10.65
N ILE A 461 8.91 -12.97 9.72
CA ILE A 461 9.91 -12.19 9.00
C ILE A 461 9.78 -12.51 7.52
N SER A 462 9.60 -11.49 6.68
CA SER A 462 9.42 -11.67 5.24
C SER A 462 10.46 -10.90 4.43
N TRP A 463 10.43 -11.05 3.12
CA TRP A 463 11.25 -10.25 2.22
C TRP A 463 10.77 -8.80 2.19
N SER A 464 9.49 -8.56 1.86
CA SER A 464 8.97 -7.21 1.56
C SER A 464 7.97 -6.62 2.55
N ASP A 465 7.34 -7.42 3.42
CA ASP A 465 6.20 -7.01 4.24
C ASP A 465 6.51 -7.06 5.75
N PRO A 466 6.69 -5.90 6.41
CA PRO A 466 6.89 -5.82 7.86
C PRO A 466 5.56 -5.77 8.64
N THR A 467 4.42 -6.08 8.02
CA THR A 467 3.10 -5.88 8.63
C THR A 467 2.25 -7.15 8.78
N ASN A 468 2.74 -8.31 8.29
CA ASN A 468 2.00 -9.58 8.29
C ASN A 468 0.61 -9.47 7.63
N ASN A 469 0.54 -8.79 6.48
CA ASN A 469 -0.68 -8.65 5.69
C ASN A 469 -0.57 -9.31 4.31
N SER A 470 0.59 -9.86 3.96
CA SER A 470 0.83 -10.54 2.68
C SER A 470 -0.22 -11.62 2.36
N TRP A 471 -0.81 -12.28 3.35
CA TRP A 471 -1.87 -13.28 3.17
C TRP A 471 -3.19 -12.72 2.62
N ARG A 472 -3.37 -11.40 2.56
CA ARG A 472 -4.59 -10.74 2.05
C ARG A 472 -4.36 -9.48 1.21
N ASP A 473 -3.16 -8.91 1.22
CA ASP A 473 -2.87 -7.60 0.62
C ASP A 473 -1.63 -7.69 -0.30
N PRO A 474 -1.81 -8.00 -1.59
CA PRO A 474 -0.74 -8.05 -2.59
C PRO A 474 0.03 -6.74 -2.74
N SER A 475 -0.53 -5.60 -2.32
CA SER A 475 0.18 -4.31 -2.32
C SER A 475 1.38 -4.26 -1.36
N LYS A 476 1.56 -5.30 -0.53
CA LYS A 476 2.71 -5.51 0.35
C LYS A 476 3.84 -6.31 -0.30
N PHE A 477 3.60 -6.93 -1.46
CA PHE A 477 4.61 -7.73 -2.15
C PHE A 477 5.69 -6.83 -2.75
N GLY A 478 6.89 -7.39 -2.91
CA GLY A 478 7.92 -6.81 -3.75
C GLY A 478 7.61 -7.00 -5.23
N ASN A 479 8.55 -6.62 -6.07
CA ASN A 479 8.55 -6.83 -7.52
C ASN A 479 9.70 -7.74 -7.89
N LEU A 480 9.38 -8.86 -8.54
CA LEU A 480 10.35 -9.82 -9.04
C LEU A 480 10.37 -9.76 -10.57
N ARG A 481 11.48 -9.31 -11.14
CA ARG A 481 11.68 -9.25 -12.60
C ARG A 481 12.29 -10.53 -13.12
N LEU A 482 11.58 -11.20 -14.02
CA LEU A 482 11.97 -12.46 -14.64
C LEU A 482 12.93 -12.19 -15.79
N ILE A 483 14.23 -12.39 -15.59
CA ILE A 483 15.28 -12.08 -16.57
C ILE A 483 15.84 -13.34 -17.22
N LYS A 484 16.39 -13.19 -18.43
CA LYS A 484 17.02 -14.27 -19.16
C LYS A 484 18.38 -14.68 -18.56
#